data_AF-A0A6C0AZJ2-F1
#
_entry.id   AF-A0A6C0AZJ2-F1
#
_cell.length_a   1.000
_cell.length_b   1.000
_cell.length_c   1.000
_cell.angle_alpha   90.00
_cell.angle_beta   90.00
_cell.angle_gamma   90.00
#
_symmetry.space_group_name_H-M   'P 1'
#
loop_
_entity.id
_entity.type
_entity.pdbx_description
1 polymer ?
#
loop_
_entity_poly.entity_id
_entity_poly.type
_entity_poly.pdbx_seq_one_letter_code
_entity_poly.pdbx_strand_id
1 'polypeptide(L)' 'MKEPIIQQCLDILKREDIKGELRTFCSPIIELIFNIITPYIYITILFVFLIFIMILAILILLILVLRNKNILSKIF' A
#
# COMPACT_ATOMS: atom_id res chain seq x y z
N MET A 1 17.49 29.94 30.39
CA MET A 1 18.77 29.65 29.70
C MET A 1 18.69 28.60 28.58
N LYS A 2 17.64 27.75 28.49
CA LYS A 2 17.50 26.78 27.36
C LYS A 2 16.96 27.40 26.06
N GLU A 3 16.16 28.46 26.18
CA GLU A 3 15.51 29.18 25.07
C GLU A 3 16.47 29.72 23.98
N PRO A 4 17.64 30.32 24.28
CA PRO A 4 18.52 30.84 23.24
C PRO A 4 19.14 29.74 22.37
N ILE A 5 19.40 28.56 22.93
CA ILE A 5 20.00 27.43 22.21
C ILE A 5 18.97 26.85 21.21
N ILE A 6 17.70 26.76 21.62
CA ILE A 6 16.63 26.26 20.76
C ILE A 6 16.36 27.23 19.60
N GLN A 7 16.35 28.54 19.87
CA GLN A 7 16.19 29.54 18.82
C GLN A 7 17.36 29.56 17.83
N GLN A 8 18.60 29.44 18.32
CA GLN A 8 19.78 29.36 17.45
C GLN A 8 19.76 28.09 16.59
N CYS A 9 19.38 26.95 17.15
CA CYS A 9 19.18 25.72 16.37
C CYS A 9 18.08 25.89 15.32
N LEU A 10 16.98 26.56 15.65
CA LEU A 10 15.88 26.84 14.71
C LEU A 10 16.31 27.79 13.58
N ASP A 11 17.12 28.80 13.87
CA ASP A 11 17.64 29.74 12.87
C ASP A 11 18.66 29.07 11.94
N ILE A 12 19.47 28.16 12.48
CA ILE A 12 20.38 27.32 11.69
C ILE A 12 19.57 26.38 10.79
N LEU A 13 18.53 25.72 11.32
CA LEU A 13 17.67 24.81 10.54
C LEU A 13 16.86 25.52 9.44
N LYS A 14 16.50 26.80 9.66
CA LYS A 14 15.75 27.61 8.70
C LYS A 14 16.60 28.03 7.50
N ARG A 15 17.92 28.02 7.63
CA ARG A 15 18.86 28.41 6.58
C ARG A 15 18.69 27.47 5.38
N GLU A 16 18.58 28.06 4.19
CA GLU A 16 18.20 27.37 2.96
C GLU A 16 19.20 26.26 2.58
N ASP A 17 20.47 26.48 2.88
CA ASP A 17 21.56 25.50 2.70
C ASP A 17 21.30 24.21 3.49
N ILE A 18 20.80 24.34 4.72
CA ILE A 18 20.55 23.19 5.61
C ILE A 18 19.28 22.44 5.21
N LYS A 19 18.28 23.13 4.65
CA LYS A 19 17.13 22.45 4.03
C LYS A 19 17.54 21.61 2.82
N GLY A 20 18.50 22.09 2.03
CA GLY A 20 19.08 21.34 0.91
C GLY A 20 19.76 20.06 1.38
N GLU A 21 20.67 20.17 2.35
CA GLU A 21 21.37 19.06 2.99
C GLU A 21 20.42 18.05 3.66
N LEU A 22 19.42 18.54 4.41
CA LEU A 22 18.39 17.68 5.02
C LEU A 22 17.59 16.90 3.99
N ARG A 23 17.26 17.53 2.85
CA ARG A 23 16.55 16.85 1.77
C ARG A 23 17.40 15.76 1.15
N THR A 24 18.69 16.02 0.95
CA THR A 24 19.66 15.04 0.46
C THR A 24 19.83 13.89 1.45
N PHE A 25 19.82 14.17 2.76
CA PHE A 25 19.87 13.16 3.82
C PHE A 25 18.60 12.32 3.92
N CYS A 26 17.42 12.92 3.73
CA CYS A 26 16.14 12.22 3.75
C CYS A 26 15.82 11.47 2.44
N SER A 27 16.40 11.90 1.32
CA SER A 27 16.23 11.26 0.00
C SER A 27 16.47 9.74 0.02
N PRO A 28 17.59 9.21 0.55
CA PRO A 28 17.82 7.76 0.58
C PRO A 28 16.80 7.01 1.44
N ILE A 29 16.25 7.63 2.49
CA ILE A 29 15.24 7.02 3.35
C ILE A 29 13.94 6.86 2.57
N ILE A 30 13.52 7.90 1.85
CA ILE A 30 12.32 7.88 1.00
C ILE A 30 12.51 6.84 -0.12
N GLU A 31 13.66 6.82 -0.77
CA GLU A 31 13.96 5.88 -1.85
C GLU A 31 13.94 4.42 -1.38
N LEU A 32 14.50 4.14 -0.20
CA LEU A 32 14.45 2.83 0.43
C LEU A 32 13.02 2.41 0.78
N ILE A 33 12.19 3.33 1.29
CA ILE A 33 10.77 3.08 1.57
C ILE A 33 10.01 2.77 0.28
N PHE A 34 10.23 3.53 -0.80
CA PHE A 34 9.60 3.27 -2.09
C PHE A 34 10.00 1.90 -2.63
N ASN A 35 11.29 1.54 -2.56
CA ASN A 35 11.77 0.24 -3.05
C ASN A 35 11.15 -0.94 -2.28
N ILE A 36 10.85 -0.75 -0.99
CA ILE A 36 10.14 -1.75 -0.19
C ILE A 36 8.64 -1.76 -0.55
N ILE A 37 7.99 -0.61 -0.66
CA ILE A 37 6.54 -0.50 -0.89
C ILE A 37 6.14 -0.97 -2.29
N THR A 38 6.94 -0.68 -3.32
CA THR A 38 6.64 -1.03 -4.72
C THR A 38 6.29 -2.52 -4.92
N PRO A 39 7.08 -3.51 -4.47
CA PRO A 39 6.71 -4.91 -4.59
C PRO A 39 5.42 -5.25 -3.82
N TYR A 40 5.16 -4.64 -2.66
CA TYR A 40 3.89 -4.85 -1.96
C TYR A 40 2.69 -4.36 -2.76
N ILE A 41 2.79 -3.21 -3.44
CA ILE A 41 1.72 -2.71 -4.32
C ILE A 41 1.41 -3.74 -5.41
N TYR A 42 2.43 -4.32 -6.05
CA TYR A 42 2.22 -5.36 -7.06
C TYR A 42 1.52 -6.61 -6.49
N ILE A 43 1.93 -7.06 -5.30
CA ILE A 43 1.28 -8.19 -4.62
C ILE A 43 -0.17 -7.84 -4.27
N THR A 44 -0.45 -6.63 -3.80
CA THR A 44 -1.82 -6.17 -3.50
C THR A 44 -2.68 -6.15 -4.76
N ILE A 45 -2.18 -5.64 -5.88
CA ILE A 45 -2.92 -5.62 -7.16
C ILE A 45 -3.22 -7.05 -7.61
N LEU A 46 -2.25 -7.97 -7.53
CA LEU A 46 -2.45 -9.38 -7.83
C LEU A 46 -3.54 -9.99 -6.92
N PHE A 47 -3.49 -9.71 -5.63
CA PHE A 47 -4.46 -10.22 -4.67
C PHE A 47 -5.88 -9.72 -4.94
N VAL A 48 -6.04 -8.44 -5.28
CA VAL A 48 -7.33 -7.87 -5.71
C VAL A 48 -7.84 -8.57 -6.96
N PHE A 49 -6.96 -8.82 -7.95
CA PHE A 49 -7.31 -9.57 -9.15
C PHE A 49 -7.76 -11.00 -8.82
N LEU A 50 -7.08 -11.70 -7.91
CA LEU A 50 -7.48 -13.05 -7.49
C LEU A 50 -8.84 -13.06 -6.80
N ILE A 51 -9.13 -12.08 -5.93
CA ILE A 51 -10.44 -11.94 -5.30
C ILE A 51 -11.52 -11.72 -6.36
N PHE A 52 -11.25 -10.89 -7.36
CA PHE A 52 -12.18 -10.65 -8.46
C PHE A 52 -12.52 -11.95 -9.21
N ILE A 53 -11.50 -12.74 -9.57
CA ILE A 53 -11.71 -14.05 -10.21
C ILE A 53 -12.50 -15.01 -9.32
N MET A 54 -12.21 -15.02 -8.01
CA MET A 54 -12.92 -15.85 -7.05
C MET A 54 -14.41 -15.50 -6.97
N ILE A 55 -14.75 -14.21 -6.98
CA ILE A 55 -16.14 -13.75 -7.01
C ILE A 55 -16.82 -14.21 -8.30
N LEU A 56 -16.16 -14.08 -9.45
CA LEU A 56 -16.70 -14.58 -10.73
C LEU A 56 -16.96 -16.09 -10.69
N ALA A 57 -16.03 -16.87 -10.13
CA ALA A 57 -16.20 -18.31 -9.99
C ALA A 57 -17.42 -18.66 -9.13
N ILE A 58 -17.62 -17.98 -8.00
CA ILE A 58 -18.78 -18.16 -7.13
C ILE A 58 -20.08 -17.80 -7.87
N LEU A 59 -20.10 -16.71 -8.64
CA LEU A 59 -21.26 -16.30 -9.43
C LEU A 59 -21.62 -17.34 -10.51
N ILE A 60 -20.63 -17.85 -11.23
CA ILE A 60 -20.83 -18.90 -12.24
C ILE A 60 -21.38 -20.18 -11.59
N LEU A 61 -20.79 -20.59 -10.46
CA LEU A 61 -21.23 -21.76 -9.71
C LEU A 61 -22.68 -21.59 -9.23
N LEU A 62 -23.03 -20.43 -8.69
CA LEU A 62 -24.38 -20.11 -8.25
C LEU A 62 -25.40 -20.23 -9.39
N ILE A 63 -25.08 -19.67 -10.56
CA ILE A 63 -25.93 -19.75 -11.75
C ILE A 63 -26.08 -21.20 -12.23
N LEU A 64 -24.99 -21.97 -12.23
CA LEU A 64 -25.01 -23.38 -12.63
C LEU A 64 -25.92 -24.21 -11.72
N VAL A 65 -25.79 -24.01 -10.40
CA VAL A 65 -26.63 -24.68 -9.39
C VAL A 65 -28.10 -24.29 -9.54
N LEU A 66 -28.39 -23.00 -9.72
CA LEU A 66 -29.76 -22.51 -9.87
C LEU A 66 -30.41 -23.03 -11.17
N ARG A 67 -29.66 -23.07 -12.27
CA ARG A 67 -30.14 -23.55 -13.56
C ARG A 67 -30.35 -25.06 -13.56
N ASN A 68 -29.53 -25.80 -12.82
CA ASN A 68 -29.63 -27.26 -12.72
C ASN A 68 -30.16 -27.67 -11.35
N LYS A 69 -31.45 -27.39 -11.08
CA LYS A 69 -32.17 -27.81 -9.85
C LYS A 69 -31.96 -29.30 -9.51
N ASN A 70 -31.68 -30.15 -10.50
CA ASN A 70 -31.38 -31.58 -10.34
C ASN A 70 -30.00 -31.90 -9.73
N ILE A 71 -29.04 -30.97 -9.69
CA ILE A 71 -27.75 -31.20 -9.01
C ILE A 71 -27.93 -31.06 -7.50
N LEU A 72 -28.72 -30.07 -7.06
CA LEU A 72 -29.04 -29.87 -5.64
C LEU A 72 -29.75 -31.09 -5.04
N SER A 73 -30.67 -31.74 -5.78
CA SER A 73 -31.33 -32.97 -5.35
C SER A 73 -30.48 -34.25 -5.49
N LYS A 74 -29.26 -34.14 -6.03
CA LYS A 74 -28.31 -35.27 -6.16
C LYS A 74 -27.17 -35.18 -5.13
N ILE A 75 -26.92 -33.98 -4.61
CA ILE A 75 -25.89 -33.71 -3.59
C ILE A 75 -26.50 -33.73 -2.17
N PHE A 76 -27.77 -33.35 -2.02
CA PHE A 76 -28.57 -33.50 -0.80
C PHE A 76 -29.52 -34.69 -0.93
#